data_AF-A0A967WIL8-F1
#
_entry.id   AF-A0A967WIL8-F1
#
_cell.length_a   1.000
_cell.length_b   1.000
_cell.length_c   1.000
_cell.angle_alpha   90.00
_cell.angle_beta   90.00
_cell.angle_gamma   90.00
#
_symmetry.space_group_name_H-M   'P 1'
#
loop_
_entity.id
_entity.type
_entity.pdbx_description
1 polymer ?
#
loop_
_entity_poly.entity_id
_entity_poly.type
_entity_poly.pdbx_seq_one_letter_code
_entity_poly.pdbx_strand_id
1 'polypeptide(L)'
;AGGKKSIDVVLPPIVTGSVAAVIGFALGFAALDMASAHWGVALITLLVTIVFSVYLQGRGFIGMIPVLLGAVVGYIVAIPFGLVDFSAVGQAAIVQAPHFTFPNFGSELAATAIFGIAAMAIATIPESTAHLYQISLYVDHLADQLGRPKQQLNEYIGLNLVLDGLGDMTNGLIGGVAGTN
;
A
#
# COMPACT_ATOMS: atom_id res chain seq x y z
N ALA A 1 13.26 8.25 23.98
CA ALA A 1 11.98 8.82 23.52
C ALA A 1 10.83 7.89 23.95
N GLY A 2 9.80 8.41 24.62
CA GLY A 2 8.78 7.61 25.32
C GLY A 2 7.78 6.83 24.45
N GLY A 3 7.74 7.05 23.13
CA GLY A 3 6.76 6.43 22.23
C GLY A 3 6.99 4.94 21.95
N LYS A 4 8.25 4.51 21.72
CA LYS A 4 8.57 3.11 21.37
C LYS A 4 8.18 2.13 22.48
N LYS A 5 8.51 2.43 23.74
CA LYS A 5 8.17 1.56 24.88
C LYS A 5 6.65 1.39 25.07
N SER A 6 5.86 2.44 24.84
CA SER A 6 4.40 2.33 24.94
C SER A 6 3.80 1.57 23.75
N ILE A 7 4.31 1.80 22.54
CA ILE A 7 3.88 1.07 21.33
C ILE A 7 4.24 -0.41 21.43
N ASP A 8 5.45 -0.77 21.85
CA ASP A 8 5.89 -2.17 21.95
C ASP A 8 5.14 -2.95 23.04
N VAL A 9 4.61 -2.26 24.06
CA VAL A 9 3.75 -2.86 25.10
C VAL A 9 2.34 -3.12 24.58
N VAL A 10 1.80 -2.23 23.74
CA VAL A 10 0.43 -2.34 23.21
C VAL A 10 0.38 -3.17 21.92
N LEU A 11 1.42 -3.10 21.09
CA LEU A 11 1.57 -3.71 19.77
C LEU A 11 2.92 -4.45 19.67
N PRO A 12 3.11 -5.55 20.44
CA PRO A 12 4.31 -6.36 20.30
C PRO A 12 4.37 -7.00 18.89
N PRO A 13 5.55 -7.38 18.38
CA PRO A 13 5.71 -7.88 17.00
C PRO A 13 4.78 -9.04 16.62
N ILE A 14 4.43 -9.90 17.58
CA ILE A 14 3.48 -11.02 17.39
C ILE A 14 2.05 -10.55 17.08
N VAL A 15 1.62 -9.42 17.67
CA VAL A 15 0.32 -8.80 17.42
C VAL A 15 0.38 -8.00 16.12
N THR A 16 1.42 -7.20 15.94
CA THR A 16 1.60 -6.34 14.76
C THR A 16 1.63 -7.16 13.46
N GLY A 17 2.37 -8.28 13.43
CA GLY A 17 2.41 -9.16 12.27
C GLY A 17 1.11 -9.90 12.00
N SER A 18 0.36 -10.29 13.04
CA SER A 18 -0.93 -10.98 12.86
C SER A 18 -2.02 -10.02 12.37
N VAL A 19 -2.04 -8.77 12.85
CA VAL A 19 -2.95 -7.73 12.33
C VAL A 19 -2.64 -7.43 10.86
N ALA A 20 -1.37 -7.25 10.49
CA ALA A 20 -0.98 -7.03 9.10
C ALA A 20 -1.42 -8.18 8.17
N ALA A 21 -1.31 -9.44 8.63
CA ALA A 21 -1.78 -10.60 7.87
C ALA A 21 -3.31 -10.57 7.65
N VAL A 22 -4.09 -10.21 8.67
CA VAL A 22 -5.56 -10.11 8.57
C VAL A 22 -5.97 -9.02 7.59
N ILE A 23 -5.31 -7.86 7.61
CA ILE A 23 -5.53 -6.78 6.63
C ILE A 23 -5.25 -7.30 5.22
N GLY A 24 -4.11 -7.99 5.02
CA GLY A 24 -3.76 -8.61 3.74
C GLY A 24 -4.80 -9.62 3.25
N PHE A 25 -5.34 -10.47 4.13
CA PHE A 25 -6.40 -11.41 3.77
C PHE A 25 -7.70 -10.70 3.38
N ALA A 26 -8.10 -9.66 4.11
CA ALA A 26 -9.28 -8.87 3.79
C ALA A 26 -9.17 -8.22 2.40
N LEU A 27 -8.02 -7.62 2.08
CA LEU A 27 -7.74 -7.07 0.75
C LEU A 27 -7.66 -8.17 -0.32
N GLY A 28 -7.15 -9.35 0.02
CA GLY A 28 -7.14 -10.51 -0.86
C GLY A 28 -8.54 -10.95 -1.28
N PHE A 29 -9.52 -10.92 -0.37
CA PHE A 29 -10.92 -11.21 -0.72
C PHE A 29 -11.51 -10.17 -1.68
N ALA A 30 -11.23 -8.89 -1.47
CA ALA A 30 -11.64 -7.84 -2.41
C ALA A 30 -11.01 -8.05 -3.81
N ALA A 31 -9.74 -8.46 -3.86
CA ALA A 31 -9.07 -8.78 -5.12
C ALA A 31 -9.70 -10.00 -5.83
N LEU A 32 -10.14 -11.03 -5.09
CA LEU A 32 -10.84 -12.18 -5.65
C LEU A 32 -12.23 -11.80 -6.19
N ASP A 33 -12.94 -10.91 -5.51
CA ASP A 33 -14.22 -10.37 -5.97
C ASP A 33 -14.05 -9.61 -7.29
N MET A 34 -13.04 -8.74 -7.39
CA MET A 34 -12.70 -8.06 -8.65
C MET A 34 -12.27 -9.03 -9.76
N ALA A 35 -11.48 -10.06 -9.43
CA ALA A 35 -11.07 -11.09 -10.37
C ALA A 35 -12.26 -11.92 -10.89
N SER A 36 -13.33 -12.05 -10.08
CA SER A 36 -14.51 -12.83 -10.45
C SER A 36 -15.27 -12.27 -11.65
N ALA A 37 -15.12 -10.98 -11.94
CA ALA A 37 -15.65 -10.37 -13.15
C ALA A 37 -15.07 -11.01 -14.42
N HIS A 38 -13.76 -11.30 -14.44
CA HIS A 38 -13.06 -11.84 -15.60
C HIS A 38 -11.89 -12.77 -15.22
N TRP A 39 -12.22 -13.97 -14.75
CA TRP A 39 -11.24 -14.98 -14.32
C TRP A 39 -10.16 -15.30 -15.37
N GLY A 40 -10.50 -15.30 -16.65
CA GLY A 40 -9.54 -15.59 -17.72
C GLY A 40 -8.39 -14.59 -17.75
N VAL A 41 -8.70 -13.29 -17.72
CA VAL A 41 -7.68 -12.23 -17.72
C VAL A 41 -6.93 -12.20 -16.39
N ALA A 42 -7.63 -12.37 -15.26
CA ALA A 42 -7.01 -12.41 -13.95
C ALA A 42 -5.98 -13.54 -13.80
N LEU A 43 -6.33 -14.76 -14.23
CA LEU A 43 -5.43 -15.91 -14.19
C LEU A 43 -4.24 -15.76 -15.12
N ILE A 44 -4.45 -15.24 -16.34
CA ILE A 44 -3.34 -14.96 -17.26
C ILE A 44 -2.38 -13.93 -16.64
N THR A 45 -2.92 -12.85 -16.08
CA THR A 45 -2.13 -11.79 -15.40
C THR A 45 -1.32 -12.37 -14.24
N LEU A 46 -1.94 -13.20 -13.41
CA LEU A 46 -1.26 -13.88 -12.29
C LEU A 46 -0.15 -14.80 -12.79
N LEU A 47 -0.43 -15.66 -13.76
CA LEU A 47 0.56 -16.60 -14.32
C LEU A 47 1.76 -15.88 -14.92
N VAL A 48 1.51 -14.83 -15.71
CA VAL A 48 2.59 -14.02 -16.30
C VAL A 48 3.41 -13.33 -15.21
N THR A 49 2.76 -12.78 -14.18
CA THR A 49 3.44 -12.18 -13.03
C THR A 49 4.37 -13.18 -12.33
N ILE A 50 3.90 -14.41 -12.11
CA ILE A 50 4.70 -15.48 -11.50
C ILE A 50 5.89 -15.84 -12.40
N VAL A 51 5.67 -16.03 -13.71
CA VAL A 51 6.73 -16.33 -14.67
C VAL A 51 7.79 -15.23 -14.70
N PHE A 52 7.38 -13.96 -14.70
CA PHE A 52 8.28 -12.82 -14.62
C PHE A 52 9.05 -12.78 -13.30
N SER A 53 8.38 -13.03 -12.17
CA SER A 53 9.04 -13.06 -10.85
C SER A 53 10.17 -14.09 -10.79
N VAL A 54 9.94 -15.29 -11.32
CA VAL A 54 10.95 -16.37 -11.32
C VAL A 54 12.04 -16.13 -12.36
N TYR A 55 11.69 -15.78 -13.60
CA TYR A 55 12.66 -15.70 -14.70
C TYR A 55 13.52 -14.43 -14.67
N LEU A 56 12.99 -13.33 -14.12
CA LEU A 56 13.71 -12.05 -14.00
C LEU A 56 14.46 -11.94 -12.67
N GLN A 57 14.36 -12.94 -11.79
CA GLN A 57 15.09 -12.99 -10.53
C GLN A 57 16.59 -12.82 -10.77
N GLY A 58 17.21 -11.85 -10.09
CA GLY A 58 18.65 -11.57 -10.22
C GLY A 58 19.04 -10.77 -11.47
N ARG A 59 18.11 -10.37 -12.35
CA ARG A 59 18.39 -9.53 -13.53
C ARG A 59 18.35 -8.03 -13.24
N GLY A 60 18.91 -7.62 -12.10
CA GLY A 60 19.00 -6.21 -11.70
C GLY A 60 17.61 -5.54 -11.56
N PHE A 61 17.47 -4.34 -12.13
CA PHE A 61 16.25 -3.51 -12.01
C PHE A 61 14.97 -4.21 -12.48
N ILE A 62 15.03 -4.94 -13.60
CA ILE A 62 13.86 -5.61 -14.17
C ILE A 62 13.34 -6.72 -13.23
N GLY A 63 14.21 -7.33 -12.44
CA GLY A 63 13.84 -8.32 -11.42
C GLY A 63 13.11 -7.72 -10.22
N MET A 64 13.09 -6.40 -10.04
CA MET A 64 12.40 -5.72 -8.94
C MET A 64 10.95 -5.33 -9.27
N ILE A 65 10.57 -5.35 -10.55
CA ILE A 65 9.24 -4.90 -11.03
C ILE A 65 8.38 -5.98 -11.72
N PRO A 66 8.43 -7.27 -11.35
CA PRO A 66 7.70 -8.32 -12.06
C PRO A 66 6.17 -8.14 -12.00
N VAL A 67 5.65 -7.60 -10.90
CA VAL A 67 4.21 -7.31 -10.73
C VAL A 67 3.73 -6.23 -11.70
N LEU A 68 4.54 -5.18 -11.91
CA LEU A 68 4.23 -4.13 -12.88
C LEU A 68 4.20 -4.68 -14.31
N LEU A 69 5.20 -5.48 -14.68
CA LEU A 69 5.28 -6.11 -16.00
C LEU A 69 4.10 -7.06 -16.22
N GLY A 70 3.72 -7.83 -15.20
CA GLY A 70 2.54 -8.68 -15.23
C GLY A 70 1.26 -7.89 -15.48
N ALA A 71 1.07 -6.78 -14.78
CA ALA A 71 -0.09 -5.89 -14.98
C ALA A 71 -0.14 -5.31 -16.40
N VAL A 72 1.00 -4.92 -16.98
CA VAL A 72 1.07 -4.46 -18.39
C VAL A 72 0.60 -5.54 -19.36
N VAL A 73 1.08 -6.77 -19.19
CA VAL A 73 0.63 -7.90 -20.03
C VAL A 73 -0.84 -8.21 -19.81
N GLY A 74 -1.31 -8.19 -18.56
CA GLY A 74 -2.72 -8.34 -18.22
C GLY A 74 -3.61 -7.32 -18.93
N TYR A 75 -3.19 -6.05 -18.95
CA TYR A 75 -3.87 -4.99 -19.69
C TYR A 75 -3.91 -5.24 -21.20
N ILE A 76 -2.79 -5.64 -21.81
CA ILE A 76 -2.73 -6.00 -23.24
C ILE A 76 -3.67 -7.16 -23.56
N VAL A 77 -3.73 -8.17 -22.68
CA VAL A 77 -4.63 -9.31 -22.80
C VAL A 77 -6.09 -8.89 -22.63
N ALA A 78 -6.40 -7.86 -21.84
CA ALA A 78 -7.77 -7.39 -21.64
C ALA A 78 -8.36 -6.71 -22.90
N ILE A 79 -7.53 -6.13 -23.77
CA ILE A 79 -7.95 -5.43 -25.00
C ILE A 79 -8.78 -6.31 -25.94
N PRO A 80 -8.31 -7.50 -26.40
CA PRO A 80 -9.10 -8.37 -27.29
C PRO A 80 -10.38 -8.91 -26.65
N PHE A 81 -10.49 -8.91 -25.31
CA PHE A 81 -11.72 -9.27 -24.60
C PHE A 81 -12.73 -8.11 -24.52
N GLY A 82 -12.40 -6.93 -25.07
CA GLY A 82 -13.28 -5.76 -25.09
C GLY A 82 -13.47 -5.11 -23.72
N LEU A 83 -12.58 -5.39 -22.76
CA LEU A 83 -12.68 -4.90 -21.38
C LEU A 83 -12.07 -3.50 -21.19
N VAL A 84 -11.42 -2.98 -22.23
CA VAL A 84 -10.69 -1.72 -22.17
C VAL A 84 -11.44 -0.66 -22.98
N ASP A 85 -11.87 0.39 -22.30
CA ASP A 85 -12.43 1.59 -22.93
C ASP A 85 -11.36 2.68 -23.05
N PHE A 86 -11.04 3.05 -24.30
CA PHE A 86 -10.08 4.11 -24.61
C PHE A 86 -10.71 5.49 -24.76
N SER A 87 -12.04 5.62 -24.64
CA SER A 87 -12.77 6.88 -24.77
C SER A 87 -12.26 7.94 -23.78
N ALA A 88 -12.03 7.56 -22.53
CA ALA A 88 -11.50 8.46 -21.51
C ALA A 88 -10.10 8.98 -21.84
N VAL A 89 -9.25 8.15 -22.45
CA VAL A 89 -7.90 8.53 -22.87
C VAL A 89 -7.96 9.49 -24.05
N GLY A 90 -8.87 9.26 -25.01
CA GLY A 90 -9.06 10.14 -26.17
C GLY A 90 -9.65 11.51 -25.82
N GLN A 91 -10.40 11.60 -24.72
CA GLN A 91 -11.00 12.85 -24.25
C GLN A 91 -10.13 13.60 -23.22
N ALA A 92 -9.09 12.97 -22.70
CA ALA A 92 -8.22 13.55 -21.70
C ALA A 92 -7.36 14.69 -22.27
N ALA A 93 -7.18 15.75 -21.49
CA ALA A 93 -6.24 16.81 -21.81
C ALA A 93 -4.79 16.32 -21.62
N ILE A 94 -3.85 16.82 -22.45
CA ILE A 94 -2.42 16.52 -22.31
C ILE A 94 -1.86 17.01 -20.95
N VAL A 95 -2.43 18.09 -20.42
CA VAL A 95 -2.12 18.61 -19.08
C VAL A 95 -3.42 18.87 -18.35
N GLN A 96 -3.57 18.25 -17.18
CA GLN A 96 -4.73 18.43 -16.30
C GLN A 96 -4.26 18.81 -14.90
N ALA A 97 -4.85 19.85 -14.32
CA ALA A 97 -4.60 20.21 -12.94
C ALA A 97 -5.24 19.17 -12.00
N PRO A 98 -4.60 18.81 -10.87
CA PRO A 98 -5.20 17.94 -9.86
C PRO A 98 -6.53 18.51 -9.36
N HIS A 99 -7.49 17.61 -9.13
CA HIS A 99 -8.78 18.01 -8.57
C HIS A 99 -8.66 18.16 -7.05
N PHE A 100 -8.81 19.38 -6.55
CA PHE A 100 -8.81 19.66 -5.12
C PHE A 100 -10.22 19.58 -4.56
N THR A 101 -10.41 18.80 -3.50
CA THR A 101 -11.71 18.68 -2.82
C THR A 101 -11.53 18.95 -1.33
N PHE A 102 -12.13 20.03 -0.86
CA PHE A 102 -12.04 20.40 0.56
C PHE A 102 -13.00 19.57 1.41
N PRO A 103 -12.63 19.27 2.68
CA PRO A 103 -13.46 18.48 3.57
C PRO A 103 -14.79 19.18 3.90
N ASN A 104 -15.89 18.44 3.79
CA ASN A 104 -17.22 18.92 4.12
C ASN A 104 -17.65 18.46 5.52
N PHE A 105 -17.34 19.27 6.54
CA PHE A 105 -17.74 19.01 7.92
C PHE A 105 -19.20 19.35 8.23
N GLY A 106 -19.94 19.96 7.29
CA GLY A 106 -21.33 20.37 7.47
C GLY A 106 -22.37 19.31 7.08
N SER A 107 -21.95 18.17 6.49
CA SER A 107 -22.89 17.12 6.10
C SER A 107 -23.43 16.36 7.32
N GLU A 108 -24.67 15.86 7.22
CA GLU A 108 -25.28 15.00 8.27
C GLU A 108 -24.47 13.72 8.52
N LEU A 109 -23.71 13.28 7.52
CA LEU A 109 -22.82 12.12 7.57
C LEU A 109 -21.44 12.44 8.16
N ALA A 110 -21.09 13.72 8.38
CA ALA A 110 -19.74 14.12 8.77
C ALA A 110 -19.32 13.48 10.10
N ALA A 111 -20.21 13.47 11.10
CA ALA A 111 -19.91 12.85 12.39
C ALA A 111 -19.67 11.34 12.24
N THR A 112 -20.56 10.63 11.54
CA THR A 112 -20.44 9.19 11.29
C THR A 112 -19.17 8.85 10.52
N ALA A 113 -18.82 9.64 9.51
CA ALA A 113 -17.59 9.47 8.73
C ALA A 113 -16.34 9.69 9.60
N ILE A 114 -16.32 10.73 10.43
CA ILE A 114 -15.20 11.00 11.36
C ILE A 114 -15.00 9.81 12.30
N PHE A 115 -16.06 9.30 12.93
CA PHE A 115 -15.94 8.15 13.85
C PHE A 115 -15.50 6.88 13.13
N GLY A 116 -16.06 6.60 11.94
CA GLY A 116 -15.68 5.42 11.14
C GLY A 116 -14.22 5.47 10.70
N ILE A 117 -13.77 6.61 10.17
CA ILE A 117 -12.39 6.80 9.71
C ILE A 117 -11.42 6.79 10.90
N ALA A 118 -11.78 7.40 12.04
CA ALA A 118 -10.94 7.37 13.23
C ALA A 118 -10.71 5.94 13.74
N ALA A 119 -11.73 5.08 13.69
CA ALA A 119 -11.58 3.67 14.04
C ALA A 119 -10.67 2.93 13.05
N MET A 120 -10.80 3.21 11.75
CA MET A 120 -9.90 2.65 10.73
C MET A 120 -8.45 3.10 10.92
N ALA A 121 -8.22 4.36 11.25
CA ALA A 121 -6.88 4.90 11.52
C ALA A 121 -6.19 4.21 12.70
N ILE A 122 -6.94 3.77 13.72
CA ILE A 122 -6.39 2.95 14.81
C ILE A 122 -5.94 1.58 14.29
N ALA A 123 -6.69 1.00 13.34
CA ALA A 123 -6.38 -0.29 12.75
C ALA A 123 -5.17 -0.27 11.78
N THR A 124 -4.81 0.89 11.23
CA THR A 124 -3.64 1.06 10.34
C THR A 124 -2.34 1.32 11.11
N ILE A 125 -2.38 1.71 12.40
CA ILE A 125 -1.17 1.88 13.24
C ILE A 125 -0.30 0.60 13.26
N PRO A 126 -0.85 -0.60 13.51
CA PRO A 126 -0.08 -1.84 13.43
C PRO A 126 0.49 -2.11 12.03
N GLU A 127 -0.22 -1.78 10.96
CA GLU A 127 0.23 -1.97 9.58
C GLU A 127 1.47 -1.11 9.27
N SER A 128 1.38 0.20 9.52
CA SER A 128 2.50 1.15 9.39
C SER A 128 3.70 0.71 10.24
N THR A 129 3.45 0.23 11.46
CA THR A 129 4.49 -0.27 12.35
C THR A 129 5.15 -1.55 11.80
N ALA A 130 4.38 -2.49 11.25
CA ALA A 130 4.89 -3.72 10.64
C ALA A 130 5.82 -3.44 9.45
N HIS A 131 5.42 -2.51 8.57
CA HIS A 131 6.24 -2.13 7.41
C HIS A 131 7.59 -1.55 7.85
N LEU A 132 7.61 -0.65 8.83
CA LEU A 132 8.87 -0.07 9.31
C LEU A 132 9.76 -1.13 9.99
N TYR A 133 9.18 -2.07 10.73
CA TYR A 133 9.91 -3.20 11.31
C TYR A 133 10.56 -4.07 10.22
N GLN A 134 9.82 -4.39 9.17
CA GLN A 134 10.34 -5.17 8.04
C GLN A 134 11.48 -4.43 7.33
N ILE A 135 11.31 -3.14 7.02
CA ILE A 135 12.35 -2.32 6.39
C ILE A 135 13.60 -2.26 7.28
N SER A 136 13.44 -2.01 8.58
CA SER A 136 14.57 -2.01 9.53
C SER A 136 15.33 -3.33 9.48
N LEU A 137 14.63 -4.46 9.49
CA LEU A 137 15.25 -5.79 9.41
C LEU A 137 16.02 -6.00 8.10
N TYR A 138 15.46 -5.62 6.96
CA TYR A 138 16.14 -5.74 5.67
C TYR A 138 17.36 -4.83 5.58
N VAL A 139 17.25 -3.58 6.02
CA VAL A 139 18.34 -2.60 6.01
C VAL A 139 19.46 -3.03 6.96
N ASP A 140 19.13 -3.49 8.16
CA ASP A 140 20.13 -3.95 9.13
C ASP A 140 20.79 -5.25 8.69
N HIS A 141 20.05 -6.17 8.04
CA HIS A 141 20.61 -7.38 7.46
C HIS A 141 21.57 -7.07 6.29
N LEU A 142 21.22 -6.10 5.45
CA LEU A 142 22.11 -5.62 4.39
C LEU A 142 23.35 -4.93 4.96
N ALA A 143 23.21 -4.16 6.04
CA ALA A 143 24.34 -3.55 6.73
C ALA A 143 25.32 -4.61 7.26
N ASP A 144 24.80 -5.71 7.85
CA ASP A 144 25.62 -6.85 8.29
C ASP A 144 26.39 -7.48 7.12
N GLN A 145 25.74 -7.70 5.96
CA GLN A 145 26.39 -8.26 4.78
C GLN A 145 27.48 -7.35 4.20
N LEU A 146 27.31 -6.03 4.31
CA LEU A 146 28.25 -5.03 3.81
C LEU A 146 29.31 -4.61 4.84
N GLY A 147 29.28 -5.15 6.06
CA GLY A 147 30.15 -4.74 7.16
C GLY A 147 29.97 -3.28 7.60
N ARG A 148 28.74 -2.75 7.47
CA ARG A 148 28.37 -1.38 7.81
C ARG A 148 27.62 -1.31 9.14
N PRO A 149 27.60 -0.15 9.83
CA PRO A 149 26.82 0.00 11.05
C PRO A 149 25.32 -0.12 10.77
N LYS A 150 24.60 -0.79 11.68
CA LYS A 150 23.13 -0.94 11.66
C LYS A 150 22.46 0.41 11.88
N GLN A 151 21.37 0.64 11.15
CA GLN A 151 20.61 1.89 11.24
C GLN A 151 19.49 1.82 12.29
N GLN A 152 18.98 0.61 12.59
CA GLN A 152 17.97 0.38 13.63
C GLN A 152 16.75 1.31 13.47
N LEU A 153 16.17 1.34 12.26
CA LEU A 153 15.03 2.19 11.93
C LEU A 153 13.82 1.95 12.86
N ASN A 154 13.73 0.76 13.44
CA ASN A 154 12.74 0.43 14.46
C ASN A 154 12.77 1.34 15.71
N GLU A 155 13.83 2.12 15.94
CA GLU A 155 13.86 3.12 17.01
C GLU A 155 12.99 4.34 16.71
N TYR A 156 12.69 4.59 15.43
CA TYR A 156 11.99 5.78 14.95
C TYR A 156 10.50 5.56 14.69
N ILE A 157 9.92 4.43 15.11
CA ILE A 157 8.48 4.10 14.89
C ILE A 157 7.55 5.23 15.34
N GLY A 158 7.80 5.81 16.51
CA GLY A 158 6.97 6.91 17.01
C GLY A 158 7.04 8.17 16.15
N LEU A 159 8.21 8.47 15.57
CA LEU A 159 8.36 9.59 14.64
C LEU A 159 7.69 9.27 13.31
N ASN A 160 7.87 8.06 12.81
CA ASN A 160 7.25 7.57 11.58
C ASN A 160 5.72 7.72 11.63
N LEU A 161 5.09 7.27 12.72
CA LEU A 161 3.64 7.35 12.85
C LEU A 161 3.12 8.79 12.93
N VAL A 162 3.87 9.70 13.55
CA VAL A 162 3.52 11.14 13.55
C VAL A 162 3.62 11.72 12.15
N LEU A 163 4.63 11.34 11.36
CA LEU A 163 4.79 11.79 9.98
C LEU A 163 3.70 11.21 9.07
N ASP A 164 3.33 9.94 9.25
CA ASP A 164 2.24 9.27 8.55
C ASP A 164 0.91 10.03 8.77
N GLY A 165 0.56 10.30 10.04
CA GLY A 165 -0.63 11.06 10.39
C GLY A 165 -0.62 12.52 9.88
N LEU A 166 0.56 13.17 9.84
CA LEU A 166 0.71 14.50 9.22
C LEU A 166 0.48 14.44 7.70
N GLY A 167 0.99 13.41 7.04
CA GLY A 167 0.75 13.15 5.62
C GLY A 167 -0.74 12.97 5.34
N ASP A 168 -1.43 12.14 6.13
CA ASP A 168 -2.87 11.91 6.02
C ASP A 168 -3.71 13.16 6.24
N MET A 169 -3.37 13.98 7.24
CA MET A 169 -4.05 15.26 7.44
C MET A 169 -3.87 16.18 6.22
N THR A 170 -2.67 16.21 5.65
CA THR A 170 -2.38 17.04 4.47
C THR A 170 -3.15 16.53 3.25
N ASN A 171 -3.15 15.22 3.00
CA ASN A 171 -3.91 14.57 1.93
C ASN A 171 -5.41 14.83 2.09
N GLY A 172 -5.97 14.60 3.28
CA GLY A 172 -7.39 14.80 3.56
C GLY A 172 -7.85 16.25 3.37
N LEU A 173 -6.99 17.25 3.63
CA LEU A 173 -7.30 18.66 3.41
C LEU A 173 -7.42 19.02 1.93
N ILE A 174 -6.66 18.35 1.06
CA ILE A 174 -6.61 18.61 -0.39
C ILE A 174 -7.51 17.66 -1.20
N GLY A 175 -8.19 16.72 -0.54
CA GLY A 175 -9.10 15.76 -1.17
C GLY A 175 -8.46 14.42 -1.56
N GLY A 176 -7.25 14.16 -1.10
CA GLY A 176 -6.60 12.86 -1.17
C GLY A 176 -7.11 11.88 -0.11
N VAL A 177 -6.83 10.60 -0.32
CA VAL A 177 -7.14 9.53 0.65
C VAL A 177 -5.99 9.36 1.66
N ALA A 178 -6.32 8.83 2.83
CA ALA A 178 -5.31 8.43 3.80
C ALA A 178 -4.44 7.29 3.23
N GLY A 179 -3.15 7.32 3.54
CA GLY A 179 -2.17 6.32 3.17
C GLY A 179 -1.66 5.55 4.36
N THR A 180 -0.64 4.75 4.11
CA THR A 180 0.23 4.17 5.14
C THR A 180 1.62 4.10 4.54
N ASN A 181 2.63 4.63 5.27
CA ASN A 181 4.08 4.62 4.95
C ASN A 181 4.50 4.79 3.48
#